data_AF-A0A2X1MTU4-F1
#
_entry.id   AF-A0A2X1MTU4-F1
#
_cell.length_a   1.000
_cell.length_b   1.000
_cell.length_c   1.000
_cell.angle_alpha   90.00
_cell.angle_beta   90.00
_cell.angle_gamma   90.00
#
_symmetry.space_group_name_H-M   'P 1'
#
loop_
_entity.id
_entity.type
_entity.pdbx_description
1 polymer ?
#
loop_
_entity_poly.entity_id
_entity_poly.type
_entity_poly.pdbx_seq_one_letter_code
_entity_poly.pdbx_strand_id
1 'polypeptide(L)' 'MQQALSAVNNDYSLARMYAMGVDAWSLANHFSQMRQVQGFEINGNTGSLTANPDCVINRNLSWLQYQQGQVVPVS' A
#
# COMPACT_ATOMS: atom_id res chain seq x y z
N MET A 1 -3.29 8.18 1.21
CA MET A 1 -2.82 8.44 2.60
C MET A 1 -3.46 9.65 3.29
N GLN A 2 -3.62 10.82 2.64
CA GLN A 2 -4.21 12.01 3.29
C GLN A 2 -5.59 11.76 3.91
N GLN A 3 -6.48 11.07 3.21
CA GLN A 3 -7.81 10.70 3.73
C GLN A 3 -7.73 9.80 4.97
N ALA A 4 -6.76 8.87 5.01
CA ALA A 4 -6.55 8.01 6.16
C ALA A 4 -6.08 8.81 7.38
N LEU A 5 -5.12 9.74 7.19
CA LEU A 5 -4.61 10.60 8.25
C LEU A 5 -5.70 11.52 8.82
N SER A 6 -6.56 12.09 7.97
CA SER A 6 -7.70 12.90 8.43
C SER A 6 -8.72 12.08 9.21
N ALA A 7 -8.93 10.81 8.85
CA ALA A 7 -9.92 9.94 9.49
C ALA A 7 -9.48 9.43 10.88
N VAL A 8 -8.18 9.49 11.18
CA VAL A 8 -7.59 8.89 12.39
C VAL A 8 -6.81 9.92 13.24
N ASN A 9 -7.13 11.21 13.09
CA ASN A 9 -6.51 12.29 13.86
C ASN A 9 -4.97 12.31 13.79
N ASN A 10 -4.41 12.06 12.59
CA ASN A 10 -2.96 11.97 12.34
C ASN A 10 -2.22 10.89 13.13
N ASP A 11 -2.91 9.90 13.71
CA ASP A 11 -2.27 8.70 14.24
C ASP A 11 -1.76 7.84 13.08
N TYR A 12 -0.45 7.82 12.85
CA TYR A 12 0.15 7.09 11.74
C TYR A 12 -0.02 5.57 11.83
N SER A 13 -0.17 5.00 13.03
CA SER A 13 -0.40 3.56 13.18
C SER A 13 -1.83 3.21 12.73
N LEU A 14 -2.81 3.99 13.16
CA LEU A 14 -4.19 3.84 12.69
C LEU A 14 -4.33 4.20 11.20
N ALA A 15 -3.58 5.17 10.70
CA ALA A 15 -3.61 5.56 9.30
C ALA A 15 -3.12 4.42 8.39
N ARG A 16 -2.04 3.72 8.81
CA ARG A 16 -1.55 2.52 8.11
C ARG A 16 -2.58 1.40 8.14
N MET A 17 -3.27 1.19 9.26
CA MET A 17 -4.32 0.17 9.37
C MET A 17 -5.54 0.50 8.51
N TYR A 18 -5.94 1.78 8.47
CA TYR A 18 -7.00 2.25 7.58
C TYR A 18 -6.64 1.98 6.11
N ALA A 19 -5.42 2.34 5.70
CA ALA A 19 -4.93 2.08 4.34
C ALA A 19 -4.91 0.57 4.03
N MET A 20 -4.52 -0.27 4.99
CA MET A 20 -4.57 -1.72 4.84
C MET A 20 -6.01 -2.23 4.63
N GLY A 21 -7.00 -1.68 5.33
CA GLY A 21 -8.41 -2.03 5.13
C GLY A 21 -8.91 -1.68 3.73
N VAL A 22 -8.55 -0.50 3.22
CA VAL A 22 -8.87 -0.07 1.84
C VAL A 22 -8.21 -1.01 0.83
N ASP A 23 -6.95 -1.36 1.03
CA ASP A 23 -6.23 -2.26 0.14
C ASP A 23 -6.77 -3.70 0.19
N ALA A 24 -7.22 -4.18 1.36
CA ALA A 24 -7.88 -5.48 1.49
C ALA A 24 -9.16 -5.57 0.65
N TRP A 25 -9.94 -4.49 0.57
CA TRP A 25 -11.10 -4.41 -0.33
C TRP A 25 -10.68 -4.51 -1.80
N SER A 26 -9.66 -3.76 -2.21
CA SER A 26 -9.12 -3.82 -3.58
C SER A 26 -8.61 -5.21 -3.94
N LEU A 27 -7.88 -5.86 -3.03
CA LEU A 27 -7.37 -7.23 -3.18
C LEU A 27 -8.52 -8.24 -3.35
N ALA A 28 -9.58 -8.14 -2.55
CA ALA A 28 -10.74 -9.02 -2.66
C ALA A 28 -11.42 -8.91 -4.02
N ASN A 29 -11.57 -7.68 -4.54
CA ASN A 29 -12.19 -7.43 -5.85
C ASN A 29 -11.31 -7.85 -7.05
N HIS A 30 -10.01 -8.06 -6.83
CA HIS A 30 -9.06 -8.50 -7.88
C HIS A 30 -8.46 -9.87 -7.60
N PHE A 31 -9.07 -10.67 -6.71
CA PHE A 31 -8.47 -11.92 -6.23
C PHE A 31 -8.14 -12.90 -7.36
N SER A 32 -9.03 -13.04 -8.34
CA SER A 32 -8.81 -13.92 -9.50
C SER A 32 -7.61 -13.47 -10.33
N GLN A 33 -7.51 -12.17 -10.62
CA GLN A 33 -6.38 -11.60 -11.37
C GLN A 33 -5.07 -11.76 -10.60
N MET A 34 -5.05 -11.48 -9.30
CA MET A 34 -3.89 -11.65 -8.43
C MET A 34 -3.33 -13.08 -8.46
N ARG A 35 -4.19 -14.10 -8.65
CA ARG A 35 -3.75 -15.50 -8.71
C ARG A 35 -3.39 -16.00 -10.11
N GLN A 36 -4.06 -15.49 -11.14
CA GLN A 36 -3.98 -16.07 -12.49
C GLN A 36 -3.07 -15.28 -13.43
N VAL A 37 -2.89 -13.98 -13.18
CA VAL A 37 -2.13 -13.09 -14.04
C VAL A 37 -0.76 -12.84 -13.40
N GLN A 38 0.27 -13.45 -13.98
CA GLN A 38 1.65 -13.26 -13.50
C GLN A 38 2.04 -11.79 -13.60
N GLY A 39 2.59 -11.24 -12.51
CA GLY A 39 3.01 -9.83 -12.46
C GLY A 39 1.85 -8.84 -12.37
N PHE A 40 0.62 -9.29 -12.09
CA PHE A 40 -0.49 -8.38 -11.82
C PHE A 40 -0.19 -7.53 -10.59
N GLU A 41 -0.39 -6.22 -10.75
CA GLU A 41 -0.04 -5.21 -9.76
C GLU A 41 -1.24 -4.31 -9.46
N ILE A 42 -1.45 -4.03 -8.18
CA ILE A 42 -2.41 -3.03 -7.71
C ILE A 42 -1.61 -1.86 -7.11
N ASN A 43 -1.86 -0.65 -7.58
CA ASN A 43 -1.36 0.56 -6.93
C ASN A 43 -2.16 0.80 -5.64
N GLY A 44 -1.67 0.26 -4.52
CA GLY A 44 -2.32 0.31 -3.22
C GLY A 44 -1.87 1.50 -2.36
N ASN A 45 -2.66 1.80 -1.33
CA ASN A 45 -2.33 2.84 -0.35
C ASN A 45 -1.18 2.44 0.57
N THR A 46 -0.93 1.13 0.68
CA THR A 46 0.14 0.55 1.48
C THR A 46 1.39 0.22 0.64
N GLY A 47 1.43 0.68 -0.62
CA GLY A 47 2.48 0.39 -1.59
C GLY A 47 1.91 -0.27 -2.84
N SER A 48 2.77 -0.52 -3.80
CA SER A 48 2.42 -1.34 -4.97
C SER A 48 2.32 -2.80 -4.53
N LEU A 49 1.18 -3.44 -4.80
CA LEU A 49 0.82 -4.77 -4.30
C LEU A 49 0.92 -5.80 -5.43
N THR A 50 1.65 -6.87 -5.19
CA THR A 50 1.75 -8.04 -6.08
C THR A 50 1.56 -9.32 -5.26
N ALA A 51 1.33 -10.46 -5.90
CA ALA A 51 1.32 -11.76 -5.23
C ALA A 51 2.40 -12.67 -5.82
N ASN A 52 3.03 -13.46 -4.94
CA ASN A 52 3.86 -14.59 -5.39
C ASN A 52 2.96 -15.82 -5.73
N PRO A 53 3.53 -16.92 -6.25
CA PRO A 53 2.76 -18.13 -6.58
C PRO A 53 2.01 -18.75 -5.38
N ASP A 54 2.50 -18.55 -4.15
CA ASP A 54 1.84 -19.00 -2.92
C ASP A 54 0.73 -18.04 -2.45
N CYS A 55 0.39 -17.04 -3.28
CA CYS A 55 -0.60 -15.99 -3.00
C CYS A 55 -0.24 -15.11 -1.79
N VAL A 56 1.04 -15.01 -1.44
CA VAL A 56 1.53 -14.07 -0.44
C VAL A 56 1.67 -12.69 -1.07
N ILE A 57 1.03 -11.70 -0.45
CA ILE A 57 1.07 -10.31 -0.91
C ILE A 57 2.44 -9.70 -0.62
N ASN A 58 3.14 -9.29 -1.67
CA ASN A 58 4.34 -8.49 -1.60
C ASN A 58 4.00 -7.03 -1.80
N ARG A 59 4.71 -6.14 -1.10
CA ARG A 59 4.55 -4.69 -1.21
C ARG A 59 5.86 -4.04 -1.63
N ASN A 60 5.82 -3.30 -2.72
CA ASN A 60 6.90 -2.38 -3.06
C ASN A 60 6.62 -1.02 -2.38
N LEU A 61 7.52 -0.60 -1.50
CA LEU A 61 7.34 0.57 -0.64
C LEU A 61 8.01 1.79 -1.23
N SER A 62 7.31 2.93 -1.17
CA SER A 62 7.92 4.23 -1.41
C SER A 62 8.82 4.59 -0.23
N TRP A 63 10.09 4.82 -0.52
CA TRP A 63 11.06 5.26 0.47
C TRP A 63 11.10 6.78 0.52
N LEU A 64 11.25 7.29 1.74
CA LEU A 64 11.39 8.72 2.02
C LEU A 64 12.72 8.94 2.73
N GLN A 65 13.31 10.11 2.50
CA GLN A 65 14.56 10.54 3.11
C GLN A 65 14.41 11.96 3.66
N TYR A 66 15.17 12.25 4.71
CA TYR A 66 15.32 13.61 5.19
C TYR A 66 16.40 14.32 4.37
N GLN A 67 16.03 15.40 3.68
CA GLN A 67 16.96 16.29 2.98
C GLN A 67 16.68 17.73 3.39
N GLN A 68 17.71 18.42 3.91
CA GLN A 68 17.63 19.83 4.31
C GLN A 68 16.44 20.14 5.25
N GLY A 69 16.14 19.21 6.18
CA GLY A 69 15.04 19.35 7.14
C GLY A 69 13.64 19.05 6.57
N GLN A 70 13.53 18.63 5.31
CA GLN A 70 12.28 18.21 4.68
C GLN A 70 12.27 16.70 4.44
N VAL A 71 11.08 16.09 4.46
CA VAL A 71 10.88 14.69 4.06
C VAL A 71 10.58 14.67 2.56
N VAL A 72 11.43 14.03 1.78
CA VAL A 72 11.32 13.94 0.31
C VAL A 72 11.36 12.48 -0.15
N PRO A 73 10.76 12.14 -1.32
CA PRO A 73 10.91 10.81 -1.90
C PRO A 73 12.37 10.45 -2.20
N VAL A 74 12.69 9.16 -2.08
CA VAL A 74 13.91 8.57 -2.63
C VAL A 74 13.60 8.11 -4.05
N SER A 75 14.36 8.61 -5.03
CA SER A 75 14.32 8.20 -6.45
C SER A 75 15.37 7.15 -6.75
#